data_AF-A0A350I9G7-F1
#
_entry.id   AF-A0A350I9G7-F1
#
_cell.length_a   1.000
_cell.length_b   1.000
_cell.length_c   1.000
_cell.angle_alpha   90.00
_cell.angle_beta   90.00
_cell.angle_gamma   90.00
#
_symmetry.space_group_name_H-M   'P 1'
#
loop_
_entity.id
_entity.type
_entity.pdbx_description
1 polymer ?
#
loop_
_entity_poly.entity_id
_entity_poly.type
_entity_poly.pdbx_seq_one_letter_code
_entity_poly.pdbx_strand_id
1 'polypeptide(L)'
;MKIKLLGSQGDLTSATTLNNATLVRVYNSTAADMTLTQKTGSTVIGTMTIPSKAIELVSKMPADTLEGGAGLKVVSIAKSS
;
A
#
# COMPACT_ATOMS: atom_id res chain seq x y z
N MET A 1 9.19 -17.87 2.01
CA MET A 1 9.44 -16.41 1.89
C MET A 1 9.20 -15.77 3.25
N LYS A 2 10.14 -14.97 3.76
CA LYS A 2 9.99 -14.26 5.04
C LYS A 2 9.78 -12.77 4.77
N ILE A 3 8.89 -12.15 5.55
CA ILE A 3 8.59 -10.71 5.48
C ILE A 3 9.12 -10.06 6.76
N LYS A 4 9.96 -9.04 6.61
CA LYS A 4 10.41 -8.19 7.71
C LYS A 4 9.50 -6.96 7.80
N LEU A 5 8.90 -6.72 8.96
CA LEU A 5 8.13 -5.51 9.22
C LEU A 5 9.10 -4.33 9.46
N LEU A 6 8.82 -3.19 8.81
CA LEU A 6 9.61 -1.95 8.96
C LEU A 6 8.81 -0.84 9.66
N GLY A 7 7.55 -1.10 10.01
CA GLY A 7 6.69 -0.17 10.71
C GLY A 7 5.42 -0.84 11.20
N SER A 8 4.55 -0.04 11.79
CA SER A 8 3.23 -0.46 12.23
C SER A 8 2.21 -0.40 11.09
N GLN A 9 1.22 -1.27 11.13
CA GLN A 9 0.09 -1.21 10.22
C GLN A 9 -0.74 0.06 10.48
N GLY A 10 -1.10 0.77 9.43
CA GLY A 10 -1.99 1.92 9.47
C GLY A 10 -3.08 1.84 8.39
N ASP A 11 -3.98 2.81 8.41
CA ASP A 11 -5.08 2.93 7.46
C ASP A 11 -4.69 3.90 6.34
N LEU A 12 -5.02 3.57 5.10
CA LEU A 12 -4.73 4.42 3.94
C LEU A 12 -5.82 5.49 3.74
N THR A 13 -6.11 6.25 4.81
CA THR A 13 -7.15 7.30 4.82
C THR A 13 -6.80 8.50 3.94
N SER A 14 -5.52 8.72 3.65
CA SER A 14 -5.00 9.77 2.78
C SER A 14 -3.75 9.30 2.04
N ALA A 15 -3.39 10.02 0.97
CA ALA A 15 -2.15 9.78 0.24
C ALA A 15 -0.93 9.85 1.17
N THR A 16 -0.06 8.82 1.13
CA THR A 16 1.13 8.76 2.00
C THR A 16 2.29 8.01 1.35
N THR A 17 3.52 8.43 1.68
CA THR A 17 4.74 7.73 1.28
C THR A 17 5.07 6.53 2.17
N LEU A 18 4.31 6.32 3.26
CA LEU A 18 4.57 5.30 4.28
C LEU A 18 5.99 5.37 4.84
N ASN A 19 6.44 6.57 5.23
CA ASN A 19 7.80 6.85 5.68
C ASN A 19 8.84 6.36 4.66
N ASN A 20 8.64 6.73 3.40
CA ASN A 20 9.53 6.39 2.29
C ASN A 20 9.68 4.89 2.03
N ALA A 21 8.63 4.10 2.29
CA ALA A 21 8.61 2.67 2.01
C ALA A 21 8.88 2.39 0.52
N THR A 22 9.68 1.36 0.24
CA THR A 22 9.93 0.85 -1.12
C THR A 22 9.11 -0.39 -1.44
N LEU A 23 8.66 -1.12 -0.41
CA LEU A 23 7.75 -2.24 -0.52
C LEU A 23 6.69 -2.14 0.58
N VAL A 24 5.43 -2.24 0.16
CA VAL A 24 4.27 -2.09 1.04
C VAL A 24 3.40 -3.33 0.91
N ARG A 25 3.02 -3.93 2.04
CA ARG A 25 1.93 -4.90 2.08
C ARG A 25 0.62 -4.12 2.24
N VAL A 26 -0.31 -4.36 1.33
CA VAL A 26 -1.65 -3.76 1.34
C VAL A 26 -2.67 -4.87 1.60
N TYR A 27 -3.59 -4.65 2.54
CA TYR A 27 -4.68 -5.56 2.85
C TYR A 27 -6.01 -4.84 2.76
N ASN A 28 -6.95 -5.38 1.96
CA ASN A 28 -8.31 -4.87 1.92
C ASN A 28 -9.15 -5.53 3.02
N SER A 29 -9.47 -4.76 4.06
CA SER A 29 -10.26 -5.22 5.20
C SER A 29 -11.77 -5.18 4.97
N THR A 30 -12.24 -4.64 3.86
CA THR A 30 -13.66 -4.47 3.57
C THR A 30 -14.28 -5.75 2.97
N ALA A 31 -15.59 -5.71 2.72
CA ALA A 31 -16.31 -6.79 2.03
C ALA A 31 -16.41 -6.57 0.51
N ALA A 32 -15.93 -5.44 0.00
CA ALA A 32 -15.96 -5.06 -1.41
C ALA A 32 -14.54 -4.86 -1.95
N ASP A 33 -14.43 -4.84 -3.27
CA ASP A 33 -13.16 -4.52 -3.93
C ASP A 33 -12.82 -3.05 -3.74
N MET A 34 -11.52 -2.75 -3.62
CA MET A 34 -11.03 -1.38 -3.41
C MET A 34 -9.95 -1.02 -4.41
N THR A 35 -10.01 0.19 -4.94
CA THR A 35 -8.95 0.71 -5.81
C THR A 35 -7.82 1.32 -4.97
N LEU A 36 -6.60 0.86 -5.22
CA LEU A 36 -5.37 1.50 -4.79
C LEU A 36 -4.83 2.34 -5.95
N THR A 37 -4.41 3.56 -5.65
CA THR A 37 -3.79 4.49 -6.58
C THR A 37 -2.36 4.78 -6.13
N GLN A 38 -1.42 4.75 -7.06
CA GLN A 38 -0.05 5.22 -6.84
C GLN A 38 0.17 6.52 -7.58
N LYS A 39 0.78 7.50 -6.90
CA LYS A 39 1.08 8.83 -7.47
C LYS A 39 2.54 9.21 -7.25
N THR A 40 3.09 9.97 -8.19
CA THR A 40 4.35 10.70 -8.04
C THR A 40 4.01 12.20 -8.01
N GLY A 41 4.14 12.83 -6.85
CA GLY A 41 3.54 14.15 -6.62
C GLY A 41 2.02 14.09 -6.82
N SER A 42 1.49 14.93 -7.70
CA SER A 42 0.05 14.94 -8.04
C SER A 42 -0.31 14.02 -9.21
N THR A 43 0.67 13.45 -9.90
CA THR A 43 0.45 12.63 -11.11
C THR A 43 0.14 11.19 -10.73
N VAL A 44 -1.00 10.66 -11.21
CA VAL A 44 -1.32 9.23 -11.11
C VAL A 44 -0.42 8.45 -12.06
N ILE A 45 0.34 7.50 -11.52
CA ILE A 45 1.24 6.63 -12.30
C ILE A 45 0.69 5.21 -12.44
N GLY A 46 -0.28 4.82 -11.61
CA GLY A 46 -0.94 3.53 -11.73
C GLY A 46 -2.09 3.37 -10.75
N THR A 47 -2.98 2.45 -11.09
CA THR A 47 -4.08 2.02 -10.23
C THR A 47 -4.21 0.51 -10.30
N MET A 48 -4.65 -0.10 -9.20
CA MET A 48 -4.98 -1.51 -9.17
C MET A 48 -6.17 -1.77 -8.24
N THR A 49 -6.95 -2.80 -8.56
CA THR A 49 -8.02 -3.27 -7.70
C THR A 49 -7.45 -4.30 -6.72
N ILE A 50 -7.66 -4.08 -5.42
CA ILE A 50 -7.41 -5.06 -4.36
C ILE A 50 -8.74 -5.76 -4.07
N PRO A 51 -8.87 -7.06 -4.35
CA PRO A 51 -10.09 -7.78 -4.06
C PRO A 51 -10.45 -7.76 -2.57
N SER A 52 -11.72 -7.94 -2.26
CA SER A 52 -12.21 -8.12 -0.89
C SER A 52 -11.37 -9.15 -0.13
N LYS A 53 -10.92 -8.79 1.08
CA LYS A 53 -10.09 -9.62 1.98
C LYS A 53 -8.73 -10.06 1.40
N ALA A 54 -8.30 -9.51 0.26
CA ALA A 54 -7.03 -9.87 -0.36
C ALA A 54 -5.84 -9.07 0.17
N ILE A 55 -4.65 -9.59 -0.10
CA ILE A 55 -3.37 -8.97 0.25
C ILE A 55 -2.55 -8.85 -1.01
N GLU A 56 -1.98 -7.67 -1.24
CA GLU A 56 -1.05 -7.43 -2.34
C GLU A 56 0.26 -6.80 -1.84
N LEU A 57 1.33 -7.04 -2.58
CA LEU A 57 2.64 -6.46 -2.33
C LEU A 57 2.94 -5.43 -3.41
N VAL A 58 3.07 -4.18 -3.01
CA VAL A 58 3.23 -3.05 -3.93
C VAL A 58 4.64 -2.50 -3.78
N SER A 59 5.42 -2.58 -4.86
CA SER A 59 6.71 -1.92 -4.97
C SER A 59 6.50 -0.49 -5.48
N LYS A 60 7.19 0.47 -4.89
CA LYS A 60 7.09 1.89 -5.27
C LYS A 60 8.40 2.63 -5.07
N MET A 61 8.54 3.80 -5.68
CA MET A 61 9.66 4.69 -5.33
C MET A 61 9.45 5.30 -3.94
N PRO A 62 10.51 5.64 -3.19
CA PRO A 62 10.38 6.19 -1.83
C PRO A 62 9.51 7.46 -1.76
N ALA A 63 9.52 8.29 -2.80
CA ALA A 63 8.76 9.53 -2.88
C ALA A 63 7.31 9.36 -3.35
N ASP A 64 6.97 8.21 -3.96
CA ASP A 64 5.62 7.97 -4.44
C ASP A 64 4.64 7.86 -3.27
N THR A 65 3.41 8.29 -3.48
CA THR A 65 2.34 8.12 -2.51
C THR A 65 1.41 7.00 -2.95
N LEU A 66 0.88 6.29 -1.97
CA LEU A 66 -0.26 5.39 -2.14
C LEU A 66 -1.50 6.06 -1.58
N GLU A 67 -2.60 5.94 -2.30
CA GLU A 67 -3.91 6.50 -1.95
C GLU A 67 -5.02 5.48 -2.23
N GLY A 68 -6.06 5.49 -1.42
CA GLY A 68 -7.23 4.65 -1.61
C GLY A 68 -8.31 5.01 -0.60
N GLY A 69 -8.41 4.28 0.50
CA GLY A 69 -9.31 4.63 1.60
C GLY A 69 -9.04 3.81 2.87
N ALA A 70 -9.78 4.12 3.95
CA ALA A 70 -9.59 3.54 5.29
C ALA A 70 -9.70 2.00 5.34
N GLY A 71 -10.40 1.40 4.36
CA GLY A 71 -10.51 -0.04 4.22
C GLY A 71 -9.20 -0.74 3.84
N LEU A 72 -8.26 -0.01 3.23
CA LEU A 72 -6.92 -0.51 2.90
C LEU A 72 -5.99 -0.31 4.09
N LYS A 73 -5.55 -1.42 4.67
CA LYS A 73 -4.57 -1.49 5.73
C LYS A 73 -3.20 -1.67 5.11
N VAL A 74 -2.24 -0.82 5.47
CA VAL A 74 -0.93 -0.77 4.83
C VAL A 74 0.18 -0.86 5.88
N VAL A 75 1.25 -1.58 5.53
CA VAL A 75 2.45 -1.68 6.37
C VAL A 75 3.70 -1.73 5.50
N SER A 76 4.72 -0.98 5.90
CA SER A 76 6.04 -0.99 5.26
C SER A 76 6.76 -2.29 5.59
N ILE A 77 7.33 -2.93 4.57
CA ILE A 77 7.99 -4.23 4.70
C ILE A 77 9.30 -4.31 3.91
N ALA A 78 10.13 -5.29 4.23
CA ALA A 78 11.20 -5.78 3.36
C ALA A 78 11.04 -7.29 3.12
N LYS A 79 11.37 -7.73 1.90
CA LYS A 79 11.47 -9.15 1.57
C LYS A 79 12.89 -9.62 1.89
N SER A 80 13.04 -10.62 2.75
CA SER A 80 14.33 -11.29 2.89
C SER A 80 14.45 -12.36 1.80
N SER A 81 15.63 -12.42 1.19
CA SER A 81 16.07 -13.57 0.39
C SER A 81 16.16 -14.84 1.25
#